data_AF-A0A0B0HAG8-F1
#
_entry.id   AF-A0A0B0HAG8-F1
#
_cell.length_a   1.000
_cell.length_b   1.000
_cell.length_c   1.000
_cell.angle_alpha   90.00
_cell.angle_beta   90.00
_cell.angle_gamma   90.00
#
_symmetry.space_group_name_H-M   'P 1'
#
loop_
_entity.id
_entity.type
_entity.pdbx_description
1 polymer ?
#
loop_
_entity_poly.entity_id
_entity_poly.type
_entity_poly.pdbx_seq_one_letter_code
_entity_poly.pdbx_strand_id
1 'polypeptide(L)'
;MKKNTDWKETAKKFLSSLLIDNPSLFEAPRVPGKGRGLDYYATSAFLSVLSTTLQEFHFNHQRLPDLVNLPKTCDHFFKMKFFNQMLMRPNPASKLNARRYIPNEIKDLIRPPVCYWSSTTPTLPPDEEIPAGTYWLKLDLGWHAQEIIEWPPSLAERKRLNEKCESWMNGHRHGLANGEWWYGIGEQRIFLEEDLSEVILQGTEIKFFLCETVIRKSITT
;
A
#
# COMPACT_ATOMS: atom_id res chain seq x y z
N MET A 1 -7.29 -34.02 -17.10
CA MET A 1 -6.19 -33.04 -17.20
C MET A 1 -6.77 -31.66 -17.52
N LYS A 2 -6.82 -30.73 -16.56
CA LYS A 2 -7.12 -29.33 -16.88
C LYS A 2 -5.90 -28.77 -17.64
N LYS A 3 -6.10 -28.21 -18.84
CA LYS A 3 -5.04 -27.47 -19.54
C LYS A 3 -4.53 -26.39 -18.59
N ASN A 4 -3.22 -26.35 -18.32
CA ASN A 4 -2.63 -25.18 -17.66
C ASN A 4 -2.86 -23.98 -18.59
N THR A 5 -3.72 -23.05 -18.19
CA THR A 5 -3.95 -21.81 -18.91
C THR A 5 -2.63 -21.04 -18.95
N ASP A 6 -2.18 -20.67 -20.15
CA ASP A 6 -1.07 -19.74 -20.32
C ASP A 6 -1.58 -18.32 -20.03
N TRP A 7 -1.31 -17.85 -18.82
CA TRP A 7 -1.73 -16.53 -18.35
C TRP A 7 -0.98 -15.39 -19.02
N LYS A 8 0.24 -15.61 -19.53
CA LYS A 8 0.97 -14.58 -20.28
C LYS A 8 0.33 -14.33 -21.64
N GLU A 9 -0.02 -15.40 -22.37
CA GLU A 9 -0.77 -15.28 -23.62
C GLU A 9 -2.19 -14.72 -23.39
N THR A 10 -2.83 -15.09 -22.27
CA THR A 10 -4.12 -14.52 -21.88
C THR A 10 -4.01 -13.00 -21.63
N ALA A 11 -2.96 -12.55 -20.93
CA ALA A 11 -2.71 -11.14 -20.68
C ALA A 11 -2.44 -10.35 -21.97
N LYS A 12 -1.69 -10.92 -22.92
CA LYS A 12 -1.48 -10.29 -24.24
C LYS A 12 -2.79 -10.11 -24.98
N LYS A 13 -3.61 -11.15 -25.08
CA LYS A 13 -4.93 -11.10 -25.74
C LYS A 13 -5.86 -10.09 -25.07
N PHE A 14 -5.86 -10.08 -23.73
CA PHE A 14 -6.62 -9.12 -22.95
C PHE A 14 -6.23 -7.68 -23.27
N LEU A 15 -4.93 -7.36 -23.31
CA LEU A 15 -4.44 -6.03 -23.68
C LEU A 15 -4.79 -5.67 -25.13
N SER A 16 -4.63 -6.60 -26.07
CA SER A 16 -4.97 -6.36 -27.48
C SER A 16 -6.45 -6.04 -27.67
N SER A 17 -7.35 -6.77 -27.00
CA SER A 17 -8.79 -6.47 -27.01
C SER A 17 -9.05 -5.10 -26.40
N LEU A 18 -8.48 -4.84 -25.22
CA LEU A 18 -8.70 -3.58 -24.50
C LEU A 18 -8.22 -2.36 -25.28
N LEU A 19 -7.14 -2.48 -26.05
CA LEU A 19 -6.64 -1.42 -26.91
C LEU A 19 -7.62 -1.08 -28.04
N ILE A 20 -8.35 -2.07 -28.56
CA ILE A 20 -9.38 -1.89 -29.58
C ILE A 20 -10.66 -1.34 -28.94
N ASP A 21 -11.09 -1.94 -27.83
CA ASP A 21 -12.38 -1.67 -27.21
C ASP A 21 -12.39 -0.36 -26.40
N ASN A 22 -11.24 0.07 -25.87
CA ASN A 22 -11.09 1.28 -25.07
C ASN A 22 -9.67 1.88 -25.13
N PRO A 23 -9.26 2.45 -26.29
CA PRO A 23 -7.91 3.02 -26.47
C PRO A 23 -7.57 4.16 -25.49
N SER A 24 -8.60 4.87 -24.99
CA SER A 24 -8.44 5.98 -24.05
C SER A 24 -7.68 5.63 -22.75
N LEU A 25 -7.71 4.35 -22.34
CA LEU A 25 -6.97 3.89 -21.17
C LEU A 25 -5.45 3.98 -21.34
N PHE A 26 -4.97 3.86 -22.57
CA PHE A 26 -3.55 3.92 -22.93
C PHE A 26 -3.12 5.36 -23.22
N GLU A 27 -4.02 6.14 -23.81
CA GLU A 27 -3.78 7.53 -24.24
C GLU A 27 -3.96 8.58 -23.14
N ALA A 28 -4.48 8.21 -21.97
CA ALA A 28 -4.78 9.16 -20.91
C ALA A 28 -3.56 10.06 -20.57
N PRO A 29 -3.74 11.39 -20.51
CA PRO A 29 -2.64 12.32 -20.32
C PRO A 29 -2.01 12.14 -18.93
N ARG A 30 -0.70 12.42 -18.84
CA ARG A 30 0.00 12.48 -17.56
C ARG A 30 -0.53 13.64 -16.74
N VAL A 31 -0.97 13.36 -15.52
CA VAL A 31 -1.43 14.38 -14.57
C VAL A 31 -0.33 14.61 -13.54
N PRO A 32 0.17 15.86 -13.33
CA PRO A 32 1.18 16.14 -12.33
C PRO A 32 0.79 15.61 -10.94
N GLY A 33 1.71 14.92 -10.28
CA GLY A 33 1.48 14.33 -8.95
C GLY A 33 0.66 13.03 -8.95
N LYS A 34 0.25 12.52 -10.12
CA LYS A 34 -0.41 11.22 -10.28
C LYS A 34 0.37 10.31 -11.23
N GLY A 35 0.10 9.01 -11.16
CA GLY A 35 0.65 8.03 -12.08
C GLY A 35 -0.28 6.85 -12.32
N ARG A 36 0.07 6.00 -13.28
CA ARG A 36 -0.64 4.75 -13.62
C ARG A 36 0.32 3.57 -13.53
N GLY A 37 -0.21 2.38 -13.26
CA GLY A 37 0.62 1.16 -13.24
C GLY A 37 1.26 0.88 -14.59
N LEU A 38 0.53 1.11 -15.69
CA LEU A 38 1.03 0.98 -17.06
C LEU A 38 2.29 1.83 -17.33
N ASP A 39 2.39 3.01 -16.71
CA ASP A 39 3.55 3.90 -16.88
C ASP A 39 4.70 3.58 -15.90
N TYR A 40 4.40 2.87 -14.80
CA TYR A 40 5.35 2.59 -13.74
C TYR A 40 6.23 1.37 -14.04
N TYR A 41 5.62 0.29 -14.52
CA TYR A 41 6.34 -0.95 -14.78
C TYR A 41 7.08 -0.88 -16.12
N ALA A 42 8.32 -1.39 -16.16
CA ALA A 42 8.97 -1.71 -17.43
C ALA A 42 8.11 -2.73 -18.21
N THR A 43 8.09 -2.68 -19.54
CA THR A 43 7.18 -3.47 -20.38
C THR A 43 7.17 -4.98 -20.06
N SER A 44 8.34 -5.58 -19.83
CA SER A 44 8.46 -7.01 -19.47
C SER A 44 7.91 -7.32 -18.07
N ALA A 45 8.09 -6.39 -17.12
CA ALA A 45 7.54 -6.50 -15.77
C ALA A 45 6.02 -6.29 -15.78
N PHE A 46 5.51 -5.33 -16.57
CA PHE A 46 4.09 -5.04 -16.69
C PHE A 46 3.29 -6.28 -17.10
N LEU A 47 3.71 -6.96 -18.18
CA LEU A 47 3.00 -8.15 -18.66
C LEU A 47 3.00 -9.28 -17.62
N SER A 48 4.11 -9.45 -16.90
CA SER A 48 4.22 -10.47 -15.85
C SER A 48 3.28 -10.18 -14.68
N VAL A 49 3.25 -8.94 -14.20
CA VAL A 49 2.36 -8.50 -13.10
C VAL A 49 0.89 -8.58 -13.52
N LEU A 50 0.56 -8.14 -14.74
CA LEU A 50 -0.79 -8.23 -15.28
C LEU A 50 -1.25 -9.68 -15.39
N SER A 51 -0.39 -10.58 -15.88
CA SER A 51 -0.66 -12.02 -15.97
C SER A 51 -1.01 -12.60 -14.59
N THR A 52 -0.19 -12.34 -13.57
CA THR A 52 -0.46 -12.79 -12.19
C THR A 52 -1.76 -12.24 -11.66
N THR A 53 -2.00 -10.94 -11.85
CA THR A 53 -3.20 -10.28 -11.31
C THR A 53 -4.47 -10.76 -12.03
N LEU A 54 -4.42 -11.03 -13.34
CA LEU A 54 -5.52 -11.66 -14.09
C LEU A 54 -5.82 -13.07 -13.60
N GLN A 55 -4.77 -13.87 -13.34
CA GLN A 55 -4.91 -15.21 -12.79
C GLN A 55 -5.61 -15.17 -11.43
N GLU A 56 -5.17 -14.31 -10.52
CA GLU A 56 -5.77 -14.13 -9.20
C GLU A 56 -7.21 -13.61 -9.30
N PHE A 57 -7.47 -12.64 -10.17
CA PHE A 57 -8.81 -12.11 -10.39
C PHE A 57 -9.75 -13.23 -10.89
N HIS A 58 -9.31 -14.01 -11.88
CA HIS A 58 -10.10 -15.11 -12.41
C HIS A 58 -10.30 -16.22 -11.37
N PHE A 59 -9.29 -16.54 -10.57
CA PHE A 59 -9.44 -17.50 -9.49
C PHE A 59 -10.53 -17.08 -8.49
N ASN A 60 -10.57 -15.81 -8.11
CA ASN A 60 -11.52 -15.29 -7.12
C ASN A 60 -12.91 -14.97 -7.68
N HIS A 61 -13.01 -14.66 -8.98
CA HIS A 61 -14.26 -14.16 -9.57
C HIS A 61 -14.81 -15.04 -10.71
N GLN A 62 -14.08 -16.08 -11.11
CA GLN A 62 -14.44 -17.04 -12.16
C GLN A 62 -14.73 -16.37 -13.53
N ARG A 63 -14.07 -15.23 -13.79
CA ARG A 63 -14.13 -14.46 -15.05
C ARG A 63 -12.92 -13.53 -15.17
N LEU A 64 -12.69 -12.97 -16.34
CA LEU A 64 -11.76 -11.84 -16.52
C LEU A 64 -12.41 -10.51 -16.10
N PRO A 65 -11.62 -9.48 -15.75
CA PRO A 65 -12.15 -8.17 -15.43
C PRO A 65 -12.72 -7.49 -16.69
N ASP A 66 -13.85 -6.79 -16.54
CA ASP A 66 -14.44 -5.99 -17.61
C ASP A 66 -14.10 -4.52 -17.38
N LEU A 67 -13.12 -4.02 -18.13
CA LEU A 67 -12.60 -2.65 -17.99
C LEU A 67 -13.28 -1.65 -18.91
N VAL A 68 -14.28 -2.09 -19.68
CA VAL A 68 -15.10 -1.26 -20.56
C VAL A 68 -16.39 -0.88 -19.83
N ASN A 69 -17.17 -1.88 -19.39
CA ASN A 69 -18.47 -1.65 -18.75
C ASN A 69 -18.37 -1.50 -17.23
N LEU A 70 -17.28 -2.00 -16.62
CA LEU A 70 -17.04 -1.94 -15.17
C LEU A 70 -18.25 -2.38 -14.31
N PRO A 71 -18.84 -3.57 -14.55
CA PRO A 71 -20.12 -3.96 -13.95
C PRO A 71 -20.04 -4.22 -12.45
N LYS A 72 -18.84 -4.47 -11.89
CA LYS A 72 -18.65 -4.77 -10.47
C LYS A 72 -17.51 -3.94 -9.88
N THR A 73 -17.58 -3.70 -8.57
CA THR A 73 -16.53 -3.01 -7.81
C THR A 73 -15.13 -3.63 -8.01
N CYS A 74 -15.04 -4.96 -8.14
CA CYS A 74 -13.76 -5.61 -8.39
C CYS A 74 -13.15 -5.23 -9.76
N ASP A 75 -13.96 -4.93 -10.79
CA ASP A 75 -13.46 -4.43 -12.07
C ASP A 75 -12.85 -3.04 -11.93
N HIS A 76 -13.48 -2.16 -11.12
CA HIS A 76 -12.91 -0.85 -10.80
C HIS A 76 -11.58 -0.96 -10.07
N PHE A 77 -11.47 -1.87 -9.08
CA PHE A 77 -10.20 -2.12 -8.39
C PHE A 77 -9.14 -2.67 -9.33
N PHE A 78 -9.50 -3.57 -10.24
CA PHE A 78 -8.58 -4.07 -11.24
C PHE A 78 -8.11 -2.95 -12.19
N LYS A 79 -9.05 -2.13 -12.69
CA LYS A 79 -8.72 -0.96 -13.52
C LYS A 79 -7.78 0.00 -12.78
N MET A 80 -8.03 0.22 -11.50
CA MET A 80 -7.22 1.09 -10.65
C MET A 80 -5.76 0.63 -10.55
N LYS A 81 -5.51 -0.69 -10.51
CA LYS A 81 -4.16 -1.25 -10.44
C LYS A 81 -3.26 -0.78 -11.60
N PHE A 82 -3.81 -0.69 -12.81
CA PHE A 82 -2.99 -0.50 -14.02
C PHE A 82 -3.27 0.80 -14.78
N PHE A 83 -4.51 1.29 -14.81
CA PHE A 83 -4.94 2.31 -15.77
C PHE A 83 -5.42 3.62 -15.13
N ASN A 84 -5.90 3.61 -13.88
CA ASN A 84 -6.35 4.86 -13.24
C ASN A 84 -5.16 5.70 -12.75
N GLN A 85 -5.38 7.01 -12.70
CA GLN A 85 -4.45 7.99 -12.14
C GLN A 85 -4.50 7.95 -10.61
N MET A 86 -3.46 7.38 -10.00
CA MET A 86 -3.28 7.29 -8.55
C MET A 86 -2.44 8.45 -8.04
N LEU A 87 -2.83 9.03 -6.90
CA LEU A 87 -2.01 10.05 -6.22
C LEU A 87 -0.67 9.44 -5.82
N MET A 88 0.42 10.10 -6.22
CA MET A 88 1.78 9.71 -5.84
C MET A 88 2.27 10.49 -4.61
N ARG A 89 1.71 11.67 -4.34
CA ARG A 89 2.06 12.53 -3.20
C ARG A 89 0.85 13.32 -2.68
N PRO A 90 0.54 13.26 -1.36
CA PRO A 90 1.06 12.28 -0.40
C PRO A 90 0.69 10.85 -0.83
N ASN A 91 1.57 9.88 -0.53
CA ASN A 91 1.29 8.49 -0.85
C ASN A 91 0.19 7.97 0.11
N PRO A 92 -0.96 7.49 -0.39
CA PRO A 92 -2.03 6.94 0.45
C PRO A 92 -1.61 5.73 1.28
N ALA A 93 -0.50 5.08 0.94
CA ALA A 93 0.10 3.95 1.65
C ALA A 93 0.91 4.35 2.89
N SER A 94 1.32 5.61 2.97
CA SER A 94 2.24 6.08 4.00
C SER A 94 1.50 6.23 5.33
N LYS A 95 1.89 5.41 6.31
CA LYS A 95 1.44 5.49 7.70
C LYS A 95 1.81 6.85 8.30
N LEU A 96 2.97 7.39 7.95
CA LEU A 96 3.43 8.71 8.40
C LEU A 96 2.56 9.85 7.86
N ASN A 97 1.96 9.69 6.68
CA ASN A 97 1.09 10.71 6.08
C ASN A 97 -0.39 10.53 6.43
N ALA A 98 -0.79 9.50 7.18
CA ALA A 98 -2.18 9.22 7.51
C ALA A 98 -2.90 10.44 8.11
N ARG A 99 -2.21 11.20 8.97
CA ARG A 99 -2.73 12.45 9.57
C ARG A 99 -3.17 13.51 8.56
N ARG A 100 -2.56 13.54 7.37
CA ARG A 100 -2.89 14.53 6.31
C ARG A 100 -4.25 14.29 5.67
N TYR A 101 -4.83 13.11 5.87
CA TYR A 101 -6.14 12.74 5.33
C TYR A 101 -7.28 12.92 6.35
N ILE A 102 -6.98 13.38 7.58
CA ILE A 102 -8.01 13.69 8.57
C ILE A 102 -8.70 15.01 8.18
N PRO A 103 -10.02 15.02 7.92
CA PRO A 103 -10.76 16.25 7.64
C PRO A 103 -10.69 17.24 8.80
N ASN A 104 -10.64 18.54 8.50
CA ASN A 104 -10.52 19.59 9.52
C ASN A 104 -11.69 19.55 10.50
N GLU A 105 -12.88 19.19 10.03
CA GLU A 105 -14.13 19.14 10.78
C GLU A 105 -14.11 18.11 11.92
N ILE A 106 -13.26 17.09 11.83
CA ILE A 106 -13.15 16.02 12.83
C ILE A 106 -11.75 15.91 13.42
N LYS A 107 -10.86 16.85 13.12
CA LYS A 107 -9.45 16.79 13.52
C LYS A 107 -9.26 16.74 15.03
N ASP A 108 -10.12 17.43 15.77
CA ASP A 108 -10.08 17.46 17.24
C ASP A 108 -10.70 16.21 17.88
N LEU A 109 -11.41 15.38 17.09
CA LEU A 109 -12.00 14.11 17.54
C LEU A 109 -11.05 12.92 17.33
N ILE A 110 -9.98 13.09 16.57
CA ILE A 110 -9.04 12.03 16.23
C ILE A 110 -7.67 12.36 16.83
N ARG A 111 -7.21 11.50 17.74
CA ARG A 111 -5.83 11.55 18.26
C ARG A 111 -4.94 10.56 17.51
N PRO A 112 -4.23 10.99 16.46
CA PRO A 112 -3.22 10.14 15.85
C PRO A 112 -2.04 9.90 16.80
N PRO A 113 -1.41 8.72 16.76
CA PRO A 113 -0.24 8.40 17.60
C PRO A 113 0.95 9.28 17.25
N VAL A 114 1.73 9.68 18.25
CA VAL A 114 2.94 10.52 18.04
C VAL A 114 4.03 9.70 17.35
N CYS A 115 4.61 10.26 16.28
CA CYS A 115 5.84 9.73 15.68
C CYS A 115 7.03 10.43 16.34
N TYR A 116 7.75 9.71 17.20
CA TYR A 116 8.87 10.25 17.96
C TYR A 116 10.13 10.40 17.10
N TRP A 117 10.29 9.51 16.12
CA TRP A 117 11.45 9.50 15.25
C TRP A 117 11.16 8.80 13.94
N SER A 118 11.82 9.22 12.86
CA SER A 118 11.80 8.52 11.58
C SER A 118 13.13 8.68 10.87
N SER A 119 13.57 7.64 10.15
CA SER A 119 14.78 7.68 9.34
C SER A 119 14.60 6.97 8.01
N THR A 120 15.39 7.41 7.05
CA THR A 120 15.58 6.81 5.73
C THR A 120 16.76 5.83 5.71
N THR A 121 17.37 5.59 6.87
CA THR A 121 18.42 4.59 7.09
C THR A 121 17.95 3.56 8.11
N PRO A 122 18.42 2.30 8.02
CA PRO A 122 18.03 1.22 8.92
C PRO A 122 18.80 1.26 10.24
N THR A 123 18.93 2.43 10.84
CA THR A 123 19.69 2.62 12.08
C THR A 123 18.85 3.39 13.07
N LEU A 124 18.56 2.77 14.21
CA LEU A 124 17.85 3.36 15.33
C LEU A 124 18.59 4.60 15.88
N PRO A 125 17.86 5.61 16.40
CA PRO A 125 18.48 6.82 16.96
C PRO A 125 19.29 6.53 18.23
N PRO A 126 20.18 7.44 18.63
CA PRO A 126 20.77 7.48 19.97
C PRO A 126 19.72 7.37 21.08
N ASP A 127 20.11 6.82 22.23
CA ASP A 127 19.20 6.54 23.34
C ASP A 127 18.56 7.83 23.88
N GLU A 128 19.31 8.94 23.90
CA GLU A 128 18.91 10.21 24.49
C GLU A 128 17.89 11.00 23.65
N GLU A 129 17.68 10.61 22.38
CA GLU A 129 16.74 11.29 21.48
C GLU A 129 15.29 10.89 21.74
N ILE A 130 15.05 9.75 22.37
CA ILE A 130 13.72 9.19 22.61
C ILE A 130 13.54 8.95 24.10
N PRO A 131 12.44 9.43 24.71
CA PRO A 131 12.11 9.10 26.09
C PRO A 131 12.06 7.58 26.33
N ALA A 132 12.31 7.16 27.58
CA ALA A 132 12.15 5.76 27.93
C ALA A 132 10.67 5.35 27.89
N GLY A 133 10.37 4.14 27.42
CA GLY A 133 9.02 3.60 27.33
C GLY A 133 8.83 2.57 26.22
N THR A 134 7.57 2.20 26.01
CA THR A 134 7.17 1.22 24.99
C THR A 134 6.76 1.92 23.70
N TYR A 135 7.29 1.43 22.57
CA TYR A 135 7.07 2.02 21.25
C TYR A 135 6.76 0.96 20.21
N TRP A 136 6.06 1.36 19.16
CA TRP A 136 6.03 0.58 17.93
C TRP A 136 7.13 1.00 16.98
N LEU A 137 8.02 0.07 16.65
CA LEU A 137 8.94 0.18 15.53
C LEU A 137 8.26 -0.29 14.25
N LYS A 138 8.15 0.58 13.25
CA LYS A 138 7.37 0.31 12.04
C LYS A 138 8.12 0.71 10.77
N LEU A 139 7.78 0.02 9.69
CA LEU A 139 8.11 0.41 8.33
C LEU A 139 6.93 1.17 7.69
N ASP A 140 7.19 2.36 7.14
CA ASP A 140 6.15 3.26 6.58
C ASP A 140 5.36 2.57 5.46
N LEU A 141 6.03 2.23 4.36
CA LEU A 141 5.44 1.63 3.15
C LEU A 141 5.57 0.09 3.15
N GLY A 142 5.17 -0.56 4.24
CA GLY A 142 5.33 -2.01 4.43
C GLY A 142 4.11 -2.70 5.02
N TRP A 143 4.00 -4.00 4.74
CA TRP A 143 3.01 -4.90 5.35
C TRP A 143 3.73 -5.85 6.32
N HIS A 144 3.13 -6.09 7.50
CA HIS A 144 3.70 -6.92 8.58
C HIS A 144 5.11 -6.56 9.08
N ALA A 145 5.63 -5.39 8.71
CA ALA A 145 6.91 -4.87 9.19
C ALA A 145 6.68 -3.91 10.36
N GLN A 146 6.29 -4.48 11.51
CA GLN A 146 6.10 -3.77 12.76
C GLN A 146 6.41 -4.66 13.97
N GLU A 147 6.91 -4.08 15.05
CA GLU A 147 7.23 -4.76 16.30
C GLU A 147 7.11 -3.77 17.48
N ILE A 148 6.63 -4.24 18.64
CA ILE A 148 6.66 -3.48 19.89
C ILE A 148 8.05 -3.62 20.51
N ILE A 149 8.65 -2.52 20.94
CA ILE A 149 9.97 -2.48 21.55
C ILE A 149 9.96 -1.64 22.83
N GLU A 150 10.90 -1.94 23.72
CA GLU A 150 11.22 -1.10 24.89
C GLU A 150 12.40 -0.17 24.57
N TRP A 151 12.32 1.06 25.06
CA TRP A 151 13.36 2.08 24.89
C TRP A 151 13.92 2.56 26.23
N PRO A 152 15.25 2.74 26.37
CA PRO A 152 16.28 2.39 25.40
C PRO A 152 16.49 0.86 25.31
N PRO A 153 16.73 0.31 24.10
CA PRO A 153 17.02 -1.10 23.95
C PRO A 153 18.42 -1.44 24.48
N SER A 154 18.61 -2.67 24.96
CA SER A 154 19.96 -3.17 25.25
C SER A 154 20.84 -3.17 24.00
N LEU A 155 22.17 -3.21 24.14
CA LEU A 155 23.08 -3.26 22.99
C LEU A 155 22.82 -4.45 22.04
N ALA A 156 22.51 -5.61 22.61
CA ALA A 156 22.18 -6.81 21.82
C ALA A 156 20.87 -6.61 21.04
N GLU A 157 19.87 -6.02 21.70
CA GLU A 157 18.57 -5.76 21.10
C GLU A 157 18.66 -4.69 20.01
N ARG A 158 19.40 -3.60 20.25
CA ARG A 158 19.68 -2.56 19.27
C ARG A 158 20.31 -3.13 18.00
N LYS A 159 21.27 -4.05 18.14
CA LYS A 159 21.88 -4.75 16.99
C LYS A 159 20.83 -5.54 16.21
N ARG A 160 20.03 -6.36 16.89
CA ARG A 160 18.95 -7.16 16.29
C ARG A 160 17.94 -6.28 15.55
N LEU A 161 17.52 -5.18 16.18
CA LEU A 161 16.53 -4.26 15.61
C LEU A 161 17.08 -3.53 14.37
N ASN A 162 18.35 -3.12 14.37
CA ASN A 162 19.00 -2.53 13.19
C ASN A 162 19.07 -3.53 12.02
N GLU A 163 19.48 -4.77 12.26
CA GLU A 163 19.49 -5.84 11.24
C GLU A 163 18.07 -6.11 10.71
N LYS A 164 17.06 -6.09 11.60
CA LYS A 164 15.65 -6.23 11.21
C LYS A 164 15.18 -5.06 10.35
N CYS A 165 15.54 -3.83 10.70
CA CYS A 165 15.24 -2.63 9.93
C CYS A 165 15.86 -2.70 8.54
N GLU A 166 17.11 -3.17 8.44
CA GLU A 166 17.80 -3.35 7.16
C GLU A 166 17.08 -4.37 6.28
N SER A 167 16.72 -5.53 6.84
CA SER A 167 15.94 -6.55 6.15
C SER A 167 14.58 -6.02 5.68
N TRP A 168 13.89 -5.26 6.52
CA TRP A 168 12.62 -4.62 6.17
C TRP A 168 12.77 -3.65 5.01
N MET A 169 13.73 -2.73 5.08
CA MET A 169 13.94 -1.72 4.05
C MET A 169 14.41 -2.31 2.70
N ASN A 170 15.19 -3.39 2.73
CA ASN A 170 15.69 -4.04 1.51
C ASN A 170 14.67 -5.02 0.91
N GLY A 171 13.87 -5.70 1.74
CA GLY A 171 12.98 -6.77 1.30
C GLY A 171 11.55 -6.37 0.95
N HIS A 172 11.06 -5.22 1.44
CA HIS A 172 9.61 -4.95 1.42
C HIS A 172 9.25 -3.76 0.52
N ARG A 173 9.07 -4.01 -0.78
CA ARG A 173 8.26 -3.14 -1.64
C ARG A 173 6.88 -3.77 -1.83
N HIS A 174 6.01 -3.51 -0.87
CA HIS A 174 4.66 -4.08 -0.84
C HIS A 174 3.88 -3.78 -2.13
N GLY A 175 3.04 -4.71 -2.56
CA GLY A 175 2.08 -4.50 -3.64
C GLY A 175 2.62 -4.60 -5.08
N LEU A 176 3.95 -4.55 -5.29
CA LEU A 176 4.52 -4.51 -6.64
C LEU A 176 4.13 -5.70 -7.52
N ALA A 177 4.14 -6.91 -6.97
CA ALA A 177 3.79 -8.13 -7.70
C ALA A 177 2.28 -8.23 -8.05
N ASN A 178 1.43 -7.45 -7.37
CA ASN A 178 -0.03 -7.53 -7.45
C ASN A 178 -0.66 -6.33 -8.17
N GLY A 179 0.16 -5.56 -8.91
CA GLY A 179 -0.27 -4.35 -9.60
C GLY A 179 -0.53 -3.16 -8.67
N GLU A 180 -0.10 -3.21 -7.41
CA GLU A 180 -0.35 -2.16 -6.40
C GLU A 180 0.89 -1.30 -6.18
N TRP A 181 1.47 -0.88 -7.30
CA TRP A 181 2.72 -0.13 -7.37
C TRP A 181 2.75 1.12 -6.46
N TRP A 182 1.62 1.82 -6.31
CA TRP A 182 1.54 3.00 -5.44
C TRP A 182 1.85 2.71 -3.97
N TYR A 183 1.62 1.48 -3.48
CA TYR A 183 2.01 1.14 -2.10
C TYR A 183 3.52 1.20 -1.87
N GLY A 184 4.34 1.02 -2.92
CA GLY A 184 5.80 1.04 -2.84
C GLY A 184 6.45 2.32 -3.37
N ILE A 185 5.67 3.35 -3.73
CA ILE A 185 6.22 4.60 -4.26
C ILE A 185 6.53 5.57 -3.15
N GLY A 186 7.82 5.82 -2.97
CA GLY A 186 8.26 6.83 -2.03
C GLY A 186 9.58 6.42 -1.43
N GLU A 187 10.10 7.33 -0.64
CA GLU A 187 11.22 7.04 0.23
C GLU A 187 10.74 6.17 1.38
N GLN A 188 11.35 5.01 1.53
CA GLN A 188 11.06 4.10 2.62
C GLN A 188 11.58 4.71 3.93
N ARG A 189 10.75 4.68 4.98
CA ARG A 189 11.15 5.12 6.31
C ARG A 189 10.87 4.07 7.35
N ILE A 190 11.81 3.92 8.27
CA ILE A 190 11.58 3.27 9.57
C ILE A 190 11.19 4.38 10.53
N PHE A 191 10.27 4.11 11.45
CA PHE A 191 9.86 5.09 12.46
C PHE A 191 9.47 4.44 13.78
N LEU A 192 9.56 5.25 14.85
CA LEU A 192 9.08 4.94 16.18
C LEU A 192 7.79 5.71 16.43
N GLU A 193 6.74 4.97 16.78
CA GLU A 193 5.42 5.50 17.05
C GLU A 193 5.01 5.18 18.49
N GLU A 194 4.29 6.10 19.12
CA GLU A 194 3.65 5.94 20.43
C GLU A 194 2.84 4.64 20.50
N ASP A 195 3.04 3.86 21.56
CA ASP A 195 2.10 2.79 21.88
C ASP A 195 0.84 3.36 22.55
N LEU A 196 -0.32 3.01 22.01
CA LEU A 196 -1.62 3.51 22.49
C LEU A 196 -2.38 2.47 23.32
N SER A 197 -1.75 1.34 23.65
CA SER A 197 -2.40 0.22 24.34
C SER A 197 -3.07 0.64 25.66
N GLU A 198 -2.46 1.56 26.41
CA GLU A 198 -3.04 2.07 27.67
C GLU A 198 -4.22 3.04 27.47
N VAL A 199 -4.32 3.67 26.30
CA VAL A 199 -5.37 4.65 25.97
C VAL A 199 -6.56 3.97 25.27
N ILE A 200 -6.31 2.88 24.55
CA ILE A 200 -7.33 2.11 23.82
C ILE A 200 -7.92 1.06 24.77
N LEU A 201 -8.87 1.48 25.61
CA LEU A 201 -9.58 0.60 26.55
C LEU A 201 -10.56 -0.38 25.85
N GLN A 202 -11.09 0.01 24.68
CA GLN A 202 -11.91 -0.81 23.78
C GLN A 202 -11.59 -0.40 22.34
N GLY A 203 -10.92 -1.26 21.59
CA GLY A 203 -10.60 -1.01 20.18
C GLY A 203 -11.72 -1.49 19.26
N THR A 204 -12.46 -0.58 18.64
CA THR A 204 -13.28 -0.91 17.46
C THR A 204 -12.49 -0.56 16.20
N GLU A 205 -12.14 -1.54 15.37
CA GLU A 205 -11.57 -1.27 14.06
C GLU A 205 -12.69 -0.80 13.11
N ILE A 206 -12.64 0.46 12.68
CA ILE A 206 -13.60 1.02 11.72
C ILE A 206 -12.89 1.19 10.37
N LYS A 207 -13.33 0.41 9.37
CA LYS A 207 -12.85 0.54 7.99
C LYS A 207 -13.80 1.42 7.20
N PHE A 208 -13.27 2.50 6.63
CA PHE A 208 -14.01 3.39 5.74
C PHE A 208 -13.63 3.09 4.30
N PHE A 209 -14.63 2.90 3.43
CA PHE A 209 -14.44 2.80 1.99
C PHE A 209 -14.82 4.13 1.35
N LEU A 210 -13.88 4.75 0.65
CA LEU A 210 -14.09 5.96 -0.14
C LEU A 210 -14.13 5.59 -1.62
N CYS A 211 -15.30 5.74 -2.24
CA CYS A 211 -15.47 5.75 -3.69
C CYS A 211 -16.30 6.97 -4.05
N GLU A 212 -15.80 7.80 -4.97
CA GLU A 212 -16.54 8.88 -5.66
C GLU A 212 -17.66 9.52 -4.79
N THR A 213 -17.26 10.34 -3.82
CA THR A 213 -18.15 11.12 -2.93
C THR A 213 -19.07 10.36 -1.95
N VAL A 214 -19.04 9.02 -1.89
CA VAL A 214 -19.86 8.25 -0.92
C VAL A 214 -18.98 7.47 0.05
N ILE A 215 -19.07 7.80 1.34
CA ILE A 215 -18.44 7.05 2.44
C ILE A 215 -19.37 5.89 2.81
N ARG A 216 -18.91 4.64 2.65
CA ARG A 216 -19.60 3.46 3.18
C ARG A 216 -18.85 2.93 4.41
N LYS A 217 -19.57 2.79 5.53
CA LYS A 217 -19.03 2.32 6.83
C LYS A 217 -19.22 0.80 6.94
N SER A 218 -18.16 0.08 7.28
CA SER A 218 -18.23 -1.30 7.78
C SER A 218 -17.73 -1.31 9.21
N ILE A 219 -18.57 -1.74 10.15
CA ILE A 219 -18.17 -1.96 11.55
C ILE A 219 -17.96 -3.45 11.70
N THR A 220 -16.75 -3.84 12.10
CA THR A 220 -16.48 -5.21 12.54
C THR A 220 -16.15 -5.10 14.03
N THR A 221 -16.98 -5.71 14.87
CA THR A 221 -16.71 -5.91 16.29
C THR A 221 -15.83 -7.12 16.50
#